data_AF-A0A7Y9RWU9-F1
#
_entry.id   AF-A0A7Y9RWU9-F1
#
_cell.length_a   1.000
_cell.length_b   1.000
_cell.length_c   1.000
_cell.angle_alpha   90.00
_cell.angle_beta   90.00
_cell.angle_gamma   90.00
#
_symmetry.space_group_name_H-M   'P 1'
#
loop_
_entity.id
_entity.type
_entity.pdbx_description
1 polymer ?
#
loop_
_entity_poly.entity_id
_entity_poly.type
_entity_poly.pdbx_seq_one_letter_code
_entity_poly.pdbx_strand_id
1 'polypeptide(L)'
;MTAAAHGTVHADIAMHSVDALGTLHRLDAGFDYDPADPFAITVTFRTAYGDVAWTFARDLLLEGIDTPAGDGDVHVWPSDDEDGRPVVVIELESDDGQLLAQAPRWAVRRFAARTLRSVPAGTESALLDLDAVLDALLAS
;
A
#
# COMPACT_ATOMS: atom_id res chain seq x y z
N MET A 1 -5.64 -25.51 15.14
CA MET A 1 -5.09 -24.25 15.68
C MET A 1 -6.01 -23.14 15.21
N THR A 2 -6.74 -22.50 16.12
CA THR A 2 -7.66 -21.41 15.80
C THR A 2 -6.83 -20.19 15.37
N ALA A 3 -6.93 -19.78 14.11
CA ALA A 3 -6.38 -18.51 13.67
C ALA A 3 -7.06 -17.42 14.50
N ALA A 4 -6.28 -16.65 15.28
CA ALA A 4 -6.80 -15.43 15.87
C ALA A 4 -7.32 -14.57 14.71
N ALA A 5 -8.55 -14.08 14.81
CA ALA A 5 -9.07 -13.07 13.89
C ALA A 5 -8.21 -11.82 14.09
N HIS A 6 -7.17 -11.69 13.27
CA HIS A 6 -6.35 -10.49 13.28
C HIS A 6 -7.21 -9.40 12.64
N GLY A 7 -7.56 -8.39 13.43
CA GLY A 7 -8.35 -7.27 12.92
C GLY A 7 -7.61 -6.54 11.81
N THR A 8 -8.37 -5.99 10.87
CA THR A 8 -7.88 -5.15 9.78
C THR A 8 -6.96 -4.05 10.34
N VAL A 9 -5.81 -3.85 9.70
CA VAL A 9 -4.88 -2.79 10.06
C VAL A 9 -5.21 -1.58 9.21
N HIS A 10 -5.65 -0.49 9.85
CA HIS A 10 -5.95 0.78 9.20
C HIS A 10 -5.03 1.91 9.68
N ALA A 11 -4.67 2.85 8.80
CA ALA A 11 -4.05 4.12 9.14
C ALA A 11 -4.46 5.24 8.18
N ASP A 12 -4.87 6.38 8.74
CA ASP A 12 -4.97 7.63 7.99
C ASP A 12 -3.61 8.32 7.93
N ILE A 13 -3.13 8.58 6.71
CA ILE A 13 -1.86 9.24 6.44
C ILE A 13 -2.11 10.48 5.59
N ALA A 14 -1.72 11.63 6.11
CA ALA A 14 -1.65 12.86 5.33
C ALA A 14 -0.45 12.78 4.39
N MET A 15 -0.71 12.98 3.11
CA MET A 15 0.23 12.96 2.01
C MET A 15 0.24 14.31 1.29
N HIS A 16 1.24 14.51 0.43
CA HIS A 16 1.25 15.62 -0.52
C HIS A 16 1.40 15.06 -1.92
N SER A 17 0.52 15.44 -2.85
CA SER A 17 0.72 15.17 -4.27
C SER A 17 1.36 16.36 -4.96
N VAL A 18 2.11 16.09 -6.03
CA VAL A 18 2.67 17.12 -6.90
C VAL A 18 1.90 17.09 -8.21
N ASP A 19 1.33 18.23 -8.61
CA ASP A 19 0.68 18.34 -9.93
C ASP A 19 1.69 18.62 -11.06
N ALA A 20 1.20 18.63 -12.30
CA ALA A 20 2.03 18.89 -13.48
C ALA A 20 2.69 20.29 -13.51
N LEU A 21 2.26 21.21 -12.65
CA LEU A 21 2.85 22.55 -12.50
C LEU A 21 3.88 22.61 -11.36
N GLY A 22 4.11 21.48 -10.67
CA GLY A 22 4.99 21.41 -9.50
C GLY A 22 4.33 21.90 -8.21
N THR A 23 3.01 22.08 -8.18
CA THR A 23 2.31 22.56 -6.99
C THR A 23 2.03 21.39 -6.05
N LEU A 24 2.35 21.59 -4.77
CA LEU A 24 2.04 20.63 -3.70
C LEU A 24 0.59 20.77 -3.25
N HIS A 25 -0.17 19.68 -3.34
CA HIS A 25 -1.53 19.57 -2.85
C HIS A 25 -1.59 18.59 -1.69
N ARG A 26 -2.23 18.96 -0.59
CA ARG A 26 -2.47 18.02 0.50
C ARG A 26 -3.51 16.98 0.09
N LEU A 27 -3.22 15.72 0.38
CA LEU A 27 -4.06 14.58 0.08
C LEU A 27 -4.19 13.72 1.34
N ASP A 28 -5.42 13.45 1.79
CA ASP A 28 -5.64 12.53 2.90
C ASP A 28 -5.86 11.12 2.33
N ALA A 29 -5.09 10.13 2.80
CA ALA A 29 -5.16 8.76 2.33
C ALA A 29 -5.40 7.77 3.48
N GLY A 30 -6.33 6.83 3.28
CA GLY A 30 -6.53 5.68 4.15
C GLY A 30 -5.71 4.50 3.64
N PHE A 31 -4.88 3.92 4.51
CA PHE A 31 -4.11 2.71 4.24
C PHE A 31 -4.77 1.55 4.98
N ASP A 32 -5.14 0.52 4.24
CA ASP A 32 -5.89 -0.63 4.73
C ASP A 32 -5.17 -1.94 4.39
N TYR A 33 -5.14 -2.84 5.37
CA TYR A 33 -4.60 -4.18 5.24
C TYR A 33 -5.53 -5.18 5.93
N ASP A 34 -6.08 -6.10 5.14
CA ASP A 34 -6.92 -7.19 5.61
C ASP A 34 -6.09 -8.49 5.70
N PRO A 35 -5.93 -9.10 6.88
CA PRO A 35 -5.24 -10.37 7.01
C PRO A 35 -5.87 -11.53 6.23
N ALA A 36 -7.13 -11.40 5.79
CA ALA A 36 -7.78 -12.36 4.89
C ALA A 36 -7.27 -12.25 3.43
N ASP A 37 -6.70 -11.11 3.04
CA ASP A 37 -5.94 -10.92 1.80
C ASP A 37 -4.50 -10.49 2.15
N PRO A 38 -3.68 -11.41 2.66
CA PRO A 38 -2.44 -11.07 3.34
C PRO A 38 -1.36 -10.49 2.42
N PHE A 39 -1.56 -10.56 1.09
CA PHE A 39 -0.63 -10.08 0.07
C PHE A 39 -0.95 -8.67 -0.42
N ALA A 40 -2.10 -8.10 -0.07
CA ALA A 40 -2.55 -6.83 -0.62
C ALA A 40 -2.55 -5.71 0.43
N ILE A 41 -2.26 -4.49 -0.02
CA ILE A 41 -2.57 -3.25 0.69
C ILE A 41 -3.47 -2.43 -0.21
N THR A 42 -4.51 -1.84 0.36
CA THR A 42 -5.35 -0.85 -0.34
C THR A 42 -5.05 0.54 0.21
N VAL A 43 -4.77 1.48 -0.68
CA VAL A 43 -4.64 2.90 -0.37
C VAL A 43 -5.81 3.64 -1.01
N THR A 44 -6.62 4.30 -0.18
CA THR A 44 -7.78 5.09 -0.63
C THR A 44 -7.47 6.57 -0.48
N PHE A 45 -7.32 7.27 -1.59
CA PHE A 45 -7.10 8.71 -1.64
C PHE A 45 -8.43 9.44 -1.64
N ARG A 46 -8.61 10.36 -0.69
CA ARG A 46 -9.83 11.17 -0.55
C ARG A 46 -9.67 12.45 -1.34
N THR A 47 -10.37 12.55 -2.46
CA THR A 47 -10.30 13.71 -3.36
C THR A 47 -11.60 14.51 -3.35
N ALA A 48 -11.57 15.72 -3.91
CA ALA A 48 -12.78 16.53 -4.09
C ALA A 48 -13.82 15.88 -5.04
N TYR A 49 -13.39 14.91 -5.85
CA TYR A 49 -14.22 14.22 -6.84
C TYR A 49 -14.69 12.84 -6.36
N GLY A 50 -14.30 12.44 -5.15
CA GLY A 50 -14.59 11.13 -4.57
C GLY A 50 -13.35 10.38 -4.12
N ASP A 51 -13.58 9.22 -3.52
CA ASP A 51 -12.54 8.33 -3.04
C ASP A 51 -12.01 7.47 -4.20
N VAL A 52 -10.69 7.39 -4.32
CA VAL A 52 -10.00 6.57 -5.33
C VAL A 52 -9.15 5.53 -4.61
N ALA A 53 -9.49 4.26 -4.77
CA ALA A 53 -8.80 3.14 -4.12
C ALA A 53 -7.84 2.44 -5.09
N TRP A 54 -6.61 2.23 -4.63
CA TRP A 54 -5.58 1.46 -5.31
C TRP A 54 -5.16 0.28 -4.46
N THR A 55 -5.13 -0.91 -5.04
CA THR A 55 -4.65 -2.12 -4.37
C THR A 55 -3.39 -2.61 -5.04
N PHE A 56 -2.35 -2.84 -4.25
CA PHE A 56 -1.06 -3.34 -4.73
C PHE A 56 -0.41 -4.25 -3.69
N ALA A 57 0.69 -4.89 -4.09
CA ALA A 57 1.36 -5.87 -3.24
C ALA A 57 1.86 -5.23 -1.93
N ARG A 58 1.63 -5.93 -0.82
CA ARG A 58 2.18 -5.58 0.49
C ARG A 58 3.69 -5.47 0.45
N ASP A 59 4.32 -6.42 -0.23
CA ASP A 59 5.78 -6.50 -0.33
C ASP A 59 6.36 -5.34 -1.14
N LEU A 60 5.61 -4.82 -2.14
CA LEU A 60 6.00 -3.61 -2.85
C LEU A 60 6.11 -2.41 -1.91
N LEU A 61 5.15 -2.23 -0.98
CA LEU A 61 5.26 -1.16 0.03
C LEU A 61 6.45 -1.41 0.97
N LEU A 62 6.65 -2.66 1.40
CA LEU A 62 7.71 -3.02 2.34
C LEU A 62 9.10 -2.75 1.77
N GLU A 63 9.33 -3.11 0.52
CA GLU A 63 10.58 -2.83 -0.20
C GLU A 63 10.74 -1.34 -0.51
N GLY A 64 9.68 -0.72 -1.05
CA GLY A 64 9.61 0.67 -1.46
C GLY A 64 9.89 1.70 -0.36
N ILE A 65 9.78 1.30 0.91
CA ILE A 65 10.15 2.13 2.07
C ILE A 65 11.66 2.38 2.13
N ASP A 66 12.48 1.44 1.68
CA ASP A 66 13.93 1.43 1.87
C ASP A 66 14.71 1.42 0.54
N THR A 67 14.12 0.92 -0.55
CA THR A 67 14.73 0.83 -1.89
C THR A 67 13.68 1.12 -2.96
N PRO A 68 14.02 1.76 -4.11
CA PRO A 68 13.06 1.89 -5.22
C PRO A 68 12.56 0.52 -5.71
N ALA A 69 11.25 0.36 -5.80
CA ALA A 69 10.57 -0.87 -6.19
C ALA A 69 9.29 -0.57 -7.01
N GLY A 70 8.86 -1.54 -7.80
CA GLY A 70 7.68 -1.43 -8.66
C GLY A 70 7.94 -2.00 -10.05
N ASP A 71 6.95 -2.70 -10.59
CA ASP A 71 6.88 -3.13 -11.98
C ASP A 71 5.41 -2.98 -12.43
N GLY A 72 5.19 -2.25 -13.52
CA GLY A 72 3.86 -1.86 -13.99
C GLY A 72 3.37 -0.52 -13.44
N ASP A 73 2.12 -0.46 -13.01
CA ASP A 73 1.38 0.79 -12.76
C ASP A 73 1.65 1.44 -11.39
N VAL A 74 2.40 0.76 -10.52
CA VAL A 74 2.67 1.21 -9.15
C VAL A 74 4.16 1.16 -8.87
N HIS A 75 4.72 2.31 -8.52
CA HIS A 75 6.11 2.44 -8.10
C HIS A 75 6.19 3.08 -6.71
N VAL A 76 7.10 2.59 -5.88
CA VAL A 76 7.30 3.06 -4.50
C VAL A 76 8.79 3.20 -4.23
N TRP A 77 9.22 4.35 -3.72
CA TRP A 77 10.64 4.58 -3.41
C TRP A 77 10.86 5.57 -2.25
N PRO A 78 12.00 5.48 -1.55
CA PRO A 78 12.39 6.48 -0.57
C PRO A 78 12.91 7.75 -1.25
N SER A 79 12.58 8.91 -0.67
CA SER A 79 13.13 10.22 -1.05
C SER A 79 13.21 11.12 0.19
N ASP A 80 13.69 12.34 0.00
CA ASP A 80 13.50 13.45 0.92
C ASP A 80 12.54 14.48 0.30
N ASP A 81 11.74 15.14 1.14
CA ASP A 81 10.89 16.28 0.73
C ASP A 81 11.71 17.57 0.57
N GLU A 82 11.05 18.68 0.22
CA GLU A 82 11.70 20.00 0.04
C GLU A 82 12.42 20.52 1.30
N ASP A 83 11.99 20.07 2.49
CA ASP A 83 12.59 20.40 3.78
C ASP A 83 13.70 19.41 4.19
N GLY A 84 14.04 18.43 3.33
CA GLY A 84 15.04 17.39 3.61
C GLY A 84 14.54 16.32 4.60
N ARG A 85 13.24 16.13 4.74
CA ARG A 85 12.65 15.11 5.63
C ARG A 85 12.39 13.81 4.86
N PRO A 86 12.66 12.64 5.46
CA PRO A 86 12.43 11.37 4.78
C PRO A 86 10.96 11.12 4.46
N VAL A 87 10.68 10.87 3.19
CA VAL A 87 9.38 10.50 2.65
C VAL A 87 9.45 9.17 1.90
N VAL A 88 8.30 8.55 1.73
CA VAL A 88 8.08 7.50 0.72
C VAL A 88 7.23 8.11 -0.37
N VAL A 89 7.70 8.01 -1.60
CA VAL A 89 6.95 8.42 -2.78
C VAL A 89 6.21 7.19 -3.29
N ILE A 90 4.92 7.38 -3.58
CA ILE A 90 4.05 6.41 -4.24
C ILE A 90 3.60 7.06 -5.54
N GLU A 91 3.93 6.42 -6.64
CA GLU A 91 3.51 6.76 -7.99
C GLU A 91 2.50 5.73 -8.48
N LEU A 92 1.42 6.23 -9.05
CA LEU A 92 0.33 5.44 -9.60
C LEU A 92 0.06 5.94 -11.01
N GLU A 93 0.13 5.06 -11.98
CA GLU A 93 -0.09 5.36 -13.39
C GLU A 93 -1.26 4.54 -13.92
N SER A 94 -2.19 5.19 -14.62
CA SER A 94 -3.25 4.53 -15.37
C SER A 94 -3.48 5.24 -16.69
N ASP A 95 -4.27 4.63 -17.58
CA ASP A 95 -4.69 5.26 -18.84
C ASP A 95 -5.39 6.62 -18.63
N ASP A 96 -6.01 6.82 -17.46
CA ASP A 96 -6.74 8.02 -17.09
C ASP A 96 -5.87 9.10 -16.41
N GLY A 97 -4.62 8.77 -16.06
CA GLY A 97 -3.66 9.74 -15.54
C GLY A 97 -2.65 9.18 -14.55
N GLN A 98 -1.84 10.08 -13.99
CA GLN A 98 -0.75 9.78 -13.07
C GLN A 98 -0.96 10.52 -11.75
N LEU A 99 -0.69 9.85 -10.63
CA LEU A 99 -0.63 10.43 -9.30
C LEU A 99 0.75 10.18 -8.70
N LEU A 100 1.47 11.25 -8.37
CA LEU A 100 2.69 11.20 -7.59
C LEU A 100 2.42 11.76 -6.20
N ALA A 101 2.51 10.94 -5.15
CA ALA A 101 2.20 11.33 -3.78
C ALA A 101 3.32 10.97 -2.80
N GLN A 102 3.62 11.88 -1.88
CA GLN A 102 4.64 11.74 -0.86
C GLN A 102 3.99 11.56 0.52
N ALA A 103 4.36 10.50 1.22
CA ALA A 103 3.96 10.23 2.59
C ALA A 103 5.17 10.34 3.54
N PRO A 104 5.01 10.84 4.78
CA PRO A 104 6.08 10.78 5.76
C PRO A 104 6.53 9.33 5.99
N ARG A 105 7.83 9.03 5.79
CA ARG A 105 8.34 7.65 5.83
C ARG A 105 8.07 6.96 7.16
N TRP A 106 8.10 7.71 8.27
CA TRP A 106 7.80 7.17 9.61
C TRP A 106 6.36 6.65 9.72
N ALA A 107 5.40 7.28 9.05
CA ALA A 107 3.99 6.89 9.11
C ALA A 107 3.76 5.60 8.32
N VAL A 108 4.32 5.52 7.11
CA VAL A 108 4.30 4.32 6.26
C VAL A 108 4.98 3.14 6.96
N ARG A 109 6.17 3.35 7.56
CA ARG A 109 6.87 2.32 8.36
C ARG A 109 6.05 1.83 9.54
N ARG A 110 5.34 2.72 10.23
CA ARG A 110 4.48 2.36 11.36
C ARG A 110 3.31 1.48 10.90
N PHE A 111 2.70 1.80 9.76
CA PHE A 111 1.66 0.99 9.15
C PHE A 111 2.19 -0.39 8.74
N ALA A 112 3.28 -0.44 7.97
CA ALA A 112 3.96 -1.67 7.56
C ALA A 112 4.34 -2.57 8.76
N ALA A 113 4.87 -2.00 9.84
CA ALA A 113 5.19 -2.78 11.03
C ALA A 113 3.95 -3.38 11.72
N ARG A 114 2.75 -2.80 11.54
CA ARG A 114 1.49 -3.38 12.02
C ARG A 114 1.01 -4.50 11.11
N THR A 115 1.16 -4.39 9.78
CA THR A 115 0.81 -5.47 8.85
C THR A 115 1.68 -6.70 9.11
N LEU A 116 3.00 -6.52 9.29
CA LEU A 116 3.94 -7.60 9.62
C LEU A 116 3.70 -8.25 10.99
N ARG A 117 3.19 -7.50 11.97
CA ARG A 117 2.76 -8.09 13.25
C ARG A 117 1.47 -8.89 13.13
N SER A 118 0.62 -8.51 12.19
CA SER A 118 -0.64 -9.21 11.92
C SER A 118 -0.39 -10.51 11.15
N VAL A 119 0.42 -10.45 10.09
CA VAL A 119 0.85 -11.60 9.30
C VAL A 119 2.33 -11.41 8.98
N PRO A 120 3.25 -12.15 9.64
CA PRO A 120 4.67 -12.08 9.34
C PRO A 120 4.97 -12.38 7.86
N ALA A 121 6.00 -11.74 7.31
CA ALA A 121 6.46 -12.04 5.96
C ALA A 121 6.85 -13.52 5.82
N GLY A 122 6.45 -14.16 4.72
CA GLY A 122 6.64 -15.58 4.44
C GLY A 122 5.65 -16.52 5.13
N THR A 123 4.66 -16.01 5.87
CA THR A 123 3.60 -16.82 6.52
C THR A 123 2.21 -16.64 5.91
N GLU A 124 2.10 -15.81 4.89
CA GLU A 124 0.87 -15.41 4.22
C GLU A 124 0.14 -16.62 3.62
N SER A 125 0.87 -17.51 2.94
CA SER A 125 0.30 -18.70 2.30
C SER A 125 -0.33 -19.67 3.30
N ALA A 126 0.05 -19.64 4.58
CA ALA A 126 -0.58 -20.48 5.60
C ALA A 126 -2.01 -20.02 5.96
N LEU A 127 -2.40 -18.81 5.53
CA LEU A 127 -3.73 -18.24 5.74
C LEU A 127 -4.66 -18.44 4.55
N LEU A 128 -4.14 -18.86 3.39
CA LEU A 128 -4.92 -19.18 2.21
C LEU A 128 -4.99 -20.70 2.01
N ASP A 129 -6.19 -21.23 1.84
CA ASP A 129 -6.38 -22.61 1.40
C ASP A 129 -6.17 -22.70 -0.12
N LEU A 130 -4.91 -22.58 -0.55
CA LEU A 130 -4.53 -22.56 -1.96
C LEU A 130 -4.90 -23.87 -2.67
N ASP A 131 -4.88 -25.00 -1.95
CA ASP A 131 -5.28 -26.29 -2.49
C ASP A 131 -6.77 -26.29 -2.83
N ALA A 132 -7.63 -25.78 -1.94
CA ALA A 132 -9.07 -25.67 -2.23
C ALA A 132 -9.38 -24.73 -3.41
N VAL A 133 -8.63 -23.63 -3.55
CA VAL A 133 -8.77 -22.71 -4.71
C VAL A 133 -8.34 -23.41 -6.00
N LEU A 134 -7.22 -24.13 -5.98
CA LEU A 134 -6.71 -24.84 -7.14
C LEU A 134 -7.66 -25.95 -7.59
N ASP A 135 -8.21 -26.72 -6.64
CA ASP A 135 -9.21 -27.75 -6.90
C ASP A 135 -10.47 -27.17 -7.55
N ALA A 136 -10.92 -26.00 -7.09
CA ALA A 136 -12.07 -25.32 -7.69
C ALA A 136 -11.82 -24.84 -9.13
N LEU A 137 -10.61 -24.38 -9.43
CA LEU A 137 -10.22 -23.92 -10.79
C LEU A 137 -10.00 -25.09 -11.76
N LEU A 138 -9.49 -26.23 -11.28
CA LEU A 138 -9.27 -27.42 -12.12
C LEU A 138 -10.54 -28.25 -12.31
N ALA A 139 -11.57 -28.03 -11.49
CA ALA A 139 -12.88 -28.65 -11.64
C ALA A 139 -13.80 -27.93 -12.66
N SER A 140 -13.36 -26.81 -13.27
CA SER A 140 -14.06 -26.09 -14.34
C SER A 140 -13.60 -26.50 -15.73
#